data_AF-A0A0D8ZMI4-F1
#
_entry.id   AF-A0A0D8ZMI4-F1
#
_cell.length_a   1.000
_cell.length_b   1.000
_cell.length_c   1.000
_cell.angle_alpha   90.00
_cell.angle_beta   90.00
_cell.angle_gamma   90.00
#
_symmetry.space_group_name_H-M   'P 1'
#
loop_
_entity.id
_entity.type
_entity.pdbx_description
1 polymer ?
#
loop_
_entity_poly.entity_id
_entity_poly.type
_entity_poly.pdbx_seq_one_letter_code
_entity_poly.pdbx_strand_id
1 'polypeptide(L)'
;MLLLLGILILPASASQIWEGVGRVISGVGEGGSVDLRLEIDGEVVRSLWGPPLYGKVQTNPNLNGTIQTKSGTWLLEQCGEELCINLQQYNPKQTVFYRLQLKQLWRKY
;
A
#
# COMPACT_ATOMS: atom_id res chain seq x y z
N MET A 1 37.44 -13.58 -29.90
CA MET A 1 35.98 -13.76 -29.67
C MET A 1 35.72 -13.52 -28.18
N LEU A 2 35.49 -12.26 -27.77
CA LEU A 2 35.13 -11.93 -26.39
C LEU A 2 33.63 -12.15 -26.22
N LEU A 3 33.25 -13.15 -25.42
CA LEU A 3 31.90 -13.35 -24.93
C LEU A 3 31.60 -12.27 -23.87
N LEU A 4 30.94 -11.18 -24.27
CA LEU A 4 30.28 -10.28 -23.34
C LEU A 4 29.05 -11.00 -22.77
N LEU A 5 29.19 -11.58 -21.56
CA LEU A 5 28.06 -11.92 -20.71
C LEU A 5 27.43 -10.62 -20.20
N GLY A 6 26.50 -10.06 -20.98
CA GLY A 6 25.60 -9.02 -20.52
C GLY A 6 24.59 -9.62 -19.54
N ILE A 7 24.92 -9.63 -18.25
CA ILE A 7 23.95 -9.89 -17.19
C ILE A 7 22.99 -8.70 -17.20
N LEU A 8 21.83 -8.88 -17.84
CA LEU A 8 20.67 -8.01 -17.65
C LEU A 8 20.25 -8.15 -16.19
N ILE A 9 20.79 -7.29 -15.32
CA ILE A 9 20.28 -7.12 -13.96
C ILE A 9 18.95 -6.39 -14.13
N LEU A 10 17.88 -7.14 -14.40
CA LEU A 10 16.54 -6.60 -14.20
C LEU A 10 16.46 -6.19 -12.72
N PRO A 11 15.99 -4.98 -12.39
CA PRO A 11 15.73 -4.66 -11.00
C PRO A 11 14.68 -5.66 -10.50
N ALA A 12 15.12 -6.60 -9.66
CA ALA A 12 14.22 -7.46 -8.91
C ALA A 12 13.41 -6.55 -7.98
N SER A 13 12.22 -6.13 -8.42
CA SER A 13 11.26 -5.46 -7.55
C SER A 13 10.92 -6.41 -6.41
N ALA A 14 11.31 -6.05 -5.20
CA ALA A 14 10.97 -6.82 -4.02
C ALA A 14 9.51 -6.54 -3.64
N SER A 15 8.71 -7.59 -3.46
CA SER A 15 7.36 -7.44 -2.92
C SER A 15 7.46 -7.05 -1.45
N GLN A 16 6.66 -6.07 -1.03
CA GLN A 16 6.66 -5.50 0.30
C GLN A 16 5.33 -5.79 0.99
N ILE A 17 5.37 -6.25 2.24
CA ILE A 17 4.18 -6.42 3.07
C ILE A 17 4.11 -5.30 4.10
N TRP A 18 3.02 -4.54 4.07
CA TRP A 18 2.75 -3.45 4.99
C TRP A 18 1.55 -3.80 5.86
N GLU A 19 1.66 -3.62 7.18
CA GLU A 19 0.61 -3.98 8.13
C GLU A 19 0.51 -2.97 9.27
N GLY A 20 -0.71 -2.67 9.70
CA GLY A 20 -0.96 -1.78 10.83
C GLY A 20 -2.44 -1.57 11.10
N VAL A 21 -2.70 -0.58 11.96
CA VAL A 21 -4.04 -0.23 12.45
C VAL A 21 -4.43 1.14 11.93
N GLY A 22 -5.70 1.30 11.59
CA GLY A 22 -6.33 2.56 11.27
C GLY A 22 -7.35 2.97 12.32
N ARG A 23 -7.56 4.28 12.40
CA ARG A 23 -8.61 4.88 13.23
C ARG A 23 -9.66 5.51 12.35
N VAL A 24 -10.93 5.25 12.66
CA VAL A 24 -12.04 5.94 12.02
C VAL A 24 -12.07 7.37 12.56
N ILE A 25 -11.75 8.34 11.71
CA ILE A 25 -11.63 9.76 12.10
C ILE A 25 -12.90 10.57 11.78
N SER A 26 -13.83 9.99 11.02
CA SER A 26 -15.14 10.59 10.76
C SER A 26 -16.13 9.55 10.22
N GLY A 27 -17.41 9.69 10.56
CA GLY A 27 -18.50 8.89 10.01
C GLY A 27 -18.91 7.74 10.92
N VAL A 28 -19.48 6.68 10.34
CA VAL A 28 -19.97 5.53 11.12
C VAL A 28 -18.79 4.86 11.84
N GLY A 29 -18.90 4.63 13.15
CA GLY A 29 -17.85 3.97 13.92
C GLY A 29 -16.67 4.88 14.30
N GLU A 30 -16.84 6.20 14.24
CA GLU A 30 -15.84 7.18 14.65
C GLU A 30 -15.21 6.86 16.02
N GLY A 31 -13.89 7.02 16.10
CA GLY A 31 -13.07 6.68 17.26
C GLY A 31 -12.63 5.21 17.31
N GLY A 32 -13.30 4.33 16.56
CA GLY A 32 -12.99 2.90 16.46
C GLY A 32 -11.69 2.59 15.71
N SER A 33 -11.21 1.35 15.87
CA SER A 33 -9.99 0.82 15.26
C SER A 33 -10.30 -0.31 14.27
N VAL A 34 -9.54 -0.36 13.19
CA VAL A 34 -9.64 -1.38 12.14
C VAL A 34 -8.24 -1.73 11.64
N ASP A 35 -7.98 -3.00 11.31
CA ASP A 35 -6.67 -3.40 10.80
C ASP A 35 -6.56 -3.21 9.27
N LEU A 36 -5.35 -3.23 8.74
CA LEU A 36 -5.11 -3.22 7.30
C LEU A 36 -3.79 -3.90 7.00
N ARG A 37 -3.80 -4.77 5.99
CA ARG A 37 -2.60 -5.42 5.48
C ARG A 37 -2.55 -5.33 3.96
N LEU A 38 -1.46 -4.79 3.43
CA LEU A 38 -1.25 -4.58 2.01
C LEU A 38 -0.02 -5.35 1.52
N GLU A 39 -0.06 -5.75 0.26
CA GLU A 39 1.11 -6.13 -0.51
C GLU A 39 1.36 -5.06 -1.58
N ILE A 40 2.63 -4.68 -1.74
CA ILE A 40 3.10 -3.76 -2.77
C ILE A 40 4.19 -4.47 -3.59
N ASP A 41 3.89 -4.74 -4.85
CA ASP A 41 4.77 -5.44 -5.80
C ASP A 41 5.10 -4.50 -6.96
N GLY A 42 6.27 -3.86 -6.88
CA GLY A 42 6.59 -2.70 -7.71
C GLY A 42 5.55 -1.59 -7.49
N GLU A 43 4.92 -1.13 -8.56
CA GLU A 43 3.87 -0.11 -8.48
C GLU A 43 2.49 -0.66 -8.07
N VAL A 44 2.31 -1.98 -8.06
CA VAL A 44 0.99 -2.59 -7.82
C VAL A 44 0.73 -2.72 -6.33
N VAL A 45 -0.40 -2.20 -5.86
CA VAL A 45 -0.85 -2.31 -4.47
C VAL A 45 -2.10 -3.18 -4.41
N ARG A 46 -2.15 -4.13 -3.46
CA ARG A 46 -3.33 -4.93 -3.19
C ARG A 46 -3.58 -5.12 -1.69
N SER A 47 -4.84 -5.16 -1.28
CA SER A 47 -5.22 -5.57 0.08
C SER A 47 -5.08 -7.08 0.26
N LEU A 48 -4.34 -7.51 1.28
CA LEU A 48 -4.35 -8.89 1.78
C LEU A 48 -5.41 -9.06 2.88
N TRP A 49 -5.67 -8.00 3.64
CA TRP A 49 -6.72 -7.93 4.66
C TRP A 49 -7.28 -6.51 4.74
N GLY A 50 -8.54 -6.37 5.15
CA GLY A 50 -9.23 -5.08 5.26
C GLY A 50 -10.11 -4.76 4.04
N PRO A 51 -10.51 -3.49 3.84
CA PRO A 51 -11.33 -3.11 2.70
C PRO A 51 -10.63 -3.41 1.36
N PRO A 52 -11.35 -3.92 0.35
CA PRO A 52 -10.77 -4.25 -0.95
C PRO A 52 -10.01 -3.09 -1.61
N LEU A 53 -8.74 -3.35 -1.92
CA LEU A 53 -7.84 -2.46 -2.63
C LEU A 53 -7.11 -3.23 -3.73
N TYR A 54 -7.13 -2.69 -4.95
CA TYR A 54 -6.25 -3.10 -6.03
C TYR A 54 -6.01 -1.91 -6.96
N GLY A 55 -4.76 -1.56 -7.19
CA GLY A 55 -4.42 -0.43 -8.05
C GLY A 55 -2.92 -0.22 -8.20
N LYS A 56 -2.55 0.95 -8.72
CA LYS A 56 -1.14 1.33 -8.92
C LYS A 56 -0.82 2.63 -8.19
N VAL A 57 0.42 2.74 -7.71
CA VAL A 57 1.00 3.95 -7.11
C VAL A 57 2.39 4.19 -7.70
N GLN A 58 2.92 5.40 -7.52
CA GLN A 58 4.33 5.67 -7.78
C GLN A 58 5.15 5.17 -6.58
N THR A 59 6.31 4.58 -6.83
CA THR A 59 7.23 4.11 -5.79
C THR A 59 8.60 4.78 -5.82
N ASN A 60 8.82 5.71 -6.76
CA ASN A 60 10.08 6.44 -6.94
C ASN A 60 9.77 7.93 -7.12
N PRO A 61 10.34 8.86 -6.32
CA PRO A 61 11.32 8.63 -5.25
C PRO A 61 10.76 8.00 -3.98
N ASN A 62 9.46 8.15 -3.72
CA ASN A 62 8.78 7.60 -2.56
C ASN A 62 7.44 7.01 -2.96
N LEU A 63 6.86 6.18 -2.09
CA LEU A 63 5.53 5.64 -2.28
C LEU A 63 4.49 6.76 -2.17
N ASN A 64 3.79 7.04 -3.27
CA ASN A 64 2.69 8.00 -3.32
C ASN A 64 1.68 7.60 -4.41
N GLY A 65 0.40 7.63 -4.09
CA GLY A 65 -0.63 7.61 -5.13
C GLY A 65 -2.05 7.64 -4.59
N THR A 66 -2.98 7.90 -5.52
CA THR A 66 -4.41 7.81 -5.26
C THR A 66 -4.99 6.64 -6.03
N ILE A 67 -5.67 5.72 -5.34
CA ILE A 67 -6.38 4.60 -5.96
C ILE A 67 -7.87 4.74 -5.69
N GLN A 68 -8.68 4.71 -6.75
CA GLN A 68 -10.13 4.66 -6.62
C GLN A 68 -10.61 3.22 -6.78
N THR A 69 -11.47 2.78 -5.86
CA THR A 69 -12.05 1.44 -5.82
C THR A 69 -13.54 1.52 -5.55
N LYS A 70 -14.23 0.38 -5.60
CA LYS A 70 -15.63 0.29 -5.13
C LYS A 70 -15.76 0.56 -3.63
N SER A 71 -14.72 0.29 -2.85
CA SER A 71 -14.72 0.49 -1.40
C SER A 71 -14.53 1.96 -1.02
N GLY A 72 -13.83 2.73 -1.84
CA GLY A 72 -13.54 4.13 -1.55
C GLY A 72 -12.40 4.70 -2.38
N THR A 73 -12.04 5.93 -2.05
CA THR A 73 -10.83 6.59 -2.54
C THR A 73 -9.73 6.43 -1.50
N TRP A 74 -8.59 5.90 -1.94
CA TRP A 74 -7.42 5.64 -1.14
C TRP A 74 -6.34 6.63 -1.51
N LEU A 75 -5.83 7.39 -0.54
CA LEU A 75 -4.62 8.19 -0.69
C LEU A 75 -3.51 7.51 0.11
N LEU A 76 -2.45 7.09 -0.57
CA LEU A 76 -1.30 6.43 0.02
C LEU A 76 -0.10 7.37 -0.07
N GLU A 77 0.61 7.53 1.05
CA GLU A 77 1.80 8.36 1.11
C GLU A 77 2.80 7.78 2.12
N GLN A 78 4.07 7.71 1.73
CA GLN A 78 5.15 7.35 2.64
C GLN A 78 5.40 8.49 3.64
N CYS A 79 5.26 8.19 4.93
CA CYS A 79 5.39 9.13 6.03
C CYS A 79 6.51 8.67 6.98
N GLY A 80 7.76 9.00 6.61
CA GLY A 80 8.94 8.48 7.29
C GLY A 80 9.15 6.99 6.97
N GLU A 81 9.20 6.15 8.00
CA GLU A 81 9.34 4.69 7.87
C GLU A 81 8.00 3.96 7.75
N GLU A 82 6.89 4.70 7.84
CA GLU A 82 5.54 4.16 7.75
C GLU A 82 4.88 4.50 6.41
N LEU A 83 3.83 3.75 6.09
CA LEU A 83 2.91 4.05 5.01
C LEU A 83 1.62 4.60 5.61
N CYS A 84 1.36 5.89 5.38
CA CYS A 84 0.15 6.58 5.81
C CYS A 84 -0.93 6.45 4.73
N ILE A 85 -2.13 6.08 5.14
CA ILE A 85 -3.24 5.87 4.21
C ILE A 85 -4.48 6.57 4.70
N ASN A 86 -5.04 7.46 3.88
CA ASN A 86 -6.37 8.00 4.07
C ASN A 86 -7.35 7.26 3.15
N LEU A 87 -8.27 6.51 3.75
CA LEU A 87 -9.39 5.89 3.05
C LEU A 87 -10.66 6.71 3.27
N GLN A 88 -11.18 7.32 2.20
CA GLN A 88 -12.55 7.82 2.15
C GLN A 88 -13.46 6.68 1.69
N GLN A 89 -14.02 5.95 2.64
CA GLN A 89 -14.84 4.75 2.39
C GLN A 89 -16.28 5.12 2.05
N TYR A 90 -16.84 4.46 1.03
CA TYR A 90 -18.21 4.74 0.57
C TYR A 90 -19.29 4.00 1.35
N ASN A 91 -19.01 2.76 1.79
CA ASN A 91 -19.95 1.96 2.54
C ASN A 91 -19.25 1.09 3.62
N PRO A 92 -19.53 1.31 4.92
CA PRO A 92 -20.24 2.47 5.45
C PRO A 92 -19.51 3.77 5.10
N LYS A 93 -20.23 4.89 5.07
CA LYS A 93 -19.62 6.19 4.81
C LYS A 93 -18.77 6.60 6.01
N GLN A 94 -17.46 6.52 5.85
CA GLN A 94 -16.48 6.84 6.90
C GLN A 94 -15.14 7.24 6.29
N THR A 95 -14.34 7.96 7.06
CA THR A 95 -12.94 8.23 6.75
C THR A 95 -12.06 7.51 7.75
N VAL A 96 -11.11 6.71 7.26
CA VAL A 96 -10.17 5.96 8.09
C VAL A 96 -8.74 6.40 7.76
N PHE A 97 -7.97 6.71 8.80
CA PHE A 97 -6.54 6.99 8.68
C PHE A 97 -5.74 5.81 9.23
N TYR A 98 -4.94 5.17 8.38
CA TYR A 98 -4.07 4.05 8.73
C TYR A 98 -2.61 4.48 8.80
N ARG A 99 -1.87 3.83 9.70
CA ARG A 99 -0.41 3.87 9.75
C ARG A 99 0.10 2.43 9.65
N LEU A 100 0.73 2.10 8.53
CA LEU A 100 1.24 0.74 8.28
C LEU A 100 2.75 0.71 8.41
N GLN A 101 3.26 -0.36 8.98
CA GLN A 101 4.70 -0.64 9.09
C GLN A 101 5.09 -1.72 8.09
N LEU A 102 6.28 -1.58 7.51
CA LEU A 102 6.87 -2.63 6.68
C LEU A 102 7.16 -3.85 7.56
N LYS A 103 6.55 -4.99 7.24
CA LYS A 103 6.75 -6.26 7.96
C LYS A 103 7.70 -7.21 7.24
N GLN A 104 7.65 -7.26 5.91
CA GLN A 104 8.43 -8.22 5.12
C GLN A 104 8.83 -7.65 3.77
N LEU A 105 10.02 -8.05 3.30
CA LEU A 105 10.54 -7.81 1.95
C LEU A 105 10.86 -9.17 1.29
N TRP A 106 10.19 -9.47 0.19
CA TRP A 106 10.42 -10.68 -0.59
C TRP A 106 11.15 -10.33 -1.87
N ARG A 107 12.36 -10.86 -2.07
CA ARG A 107 12.99 -10.87 -3.40
C ARG A 107 12.36 -11.97 -4.23
N LYS A 108 11.71 -11.61 -5.34
CA LYS A 108 11.39 -12.59 -6.39
C LYS A 108 12.70 -12.83 -7.17
N TYR A 109 13.18 -14.07 -7.09
CA TYR A 109 14.31 -14.57 -7.86
C TYR A 109 13.86 -15.04 -9.25
#